data_AF-A0A968GR62-F1
#
_entry.id   AF-A0A968GR62-F1
#
_cell.length_a   1.000
_cell.length_b   1.000
_cell.length_c   1.000
_cell.angle_alpha   90.00
_cell.angle_beta   90.00
_cell.angle_gamma   90.00
#
_symmetry.space_group_name_H-M   'P 1'
#
loop_
_entity.id
_entity.type
_entity.pdbx_description
1 polymer ?
#
loop_
_entity_poly.entity_id
_entity_poly.type
_entity_poly.pdbx_seq_one_letter_code
_entity_poly.pdbx_strand_id
1 'polypeptide(L)'
;MSKRNILFIGAGLLLLAILILQIPAINSRIAWRYEVAKTYVRNVLNPVGEAPTAIPNTPAPTSVASPTSQITPTNEVIATPISSTPTLAPPPPQAFLSSPPYEKQTPNNCGPAALSMMLHMFGWTGDQKTISDVIKPVNGDRNVNPEEMAYWVRNYAGWLRIEYRVGGDIETLKRLIAAAYPVMIEGTTSLNPDDTGWPDDDLWAAHYLLLTGYDDATQTFTVQDAYRGPDKKIPDEQLESEWKPFNYLYLVVYLPEQEEGVKTLLGSNWDRELNRQNALAIAQAATAQDPYDAFALFNVGSNLVYFERYDEANAAYDRAREIGLPQRMFRYQFGPFIANFQTNRIDDLLALTEYALQRTEMSEEAWLWHGWALYRKGDTTGAIEDWRKALSIRPGYEDALYALNFVGAMP
;
A
#
# COMPACT_ATOMS: atom_id res chain seq x y z
N MET A 1 12.77 -54.72 17.91
CA MET A 1 11.44 -54.07 17.98
C MET A 1 10.56 -54.68 16.89
N SER A 2 9.35 -55.17 17.19
CA SER A 2 8.49 -55.79 16.16
C SER A 2 8.02 -54.76 15.13
N LYS A 3 7.84 -55.14 13.85
CA LYS A 3 7.27 -54.28 12.79
C LYS A 3 5.95 -53.64 13.24
N ARG A 4 5.14 -54.37 14.02
CA ARG A 4 3.89 -53.89 14.62
C ARG A 4 4.11 -52.73 15.59
N ASN A 5 5.15 -52.81 16.42
CA ASN A 5 5.46 -51.77 17.40
C ASN A 5 6.00 -50.51 16.72
N ILE A 6 6.77 -50.65 15.63
CA ILE A 6 7.22 -49.51 14.81
C ILE A 6 6.02 -48.80 14.19
N LEU A 7 5.04 -49.55 13.67
CA LEU A 7 3.80 -49.02 13.10
C LEU A 7 2.96 -48.26 14.15
N PHE A 8 2.78 -48.82 15.34
CA PHE A 8 2.05 -48.14 16.42
C PHE A 8 2.75 -46.88 16.94
N ILE A 9 4.08 -46.91 17.06
CA ILE A 9 4.87 -45.73 17.44
C ILE A 9 4.76 -44.66 16.35
N GLY A 10 4.90 -45.02 15.08
CA GLY A 10 4.74 -44.10 13.95
C GLY A 10 3.35 -43.46 13.91
N ALA A 11 2.29 -44.25 14.08
CA ALA A 11 0.92 -43.74 14.15
C ALA A 11 0.69 -42.83 15.36
N GLY A 12 1.26 -43.18 16.52
CA GLY A 12 1.19 -42.35 17.72
C GLY A 12 1.91 -41.01 17.57
N LEU A 13 3.09 -41.00 16.94
CA LEU A 13 3.84 -39.77 16.65
C LEU A 13 3.11 -38.89 15.61
N LEU A 14 2.50 -39.49 14.59
CA LEU A 14 1.68 -38.75 13.61
C LEU A 14 0.46 -38.12 14.27
N LEU A 15 -0.27 -38.86 15.11
CA LEU A 15 -1.40 -38.34 15.86
C LEU A 15 -0.97 -37.20 16.80
N LEU A 16 0.14 -37.37 17.52
CA LEU A 16 0.70 -36.33 18.38
C LEU A 16 1.09 -35.08 17.57
N ALA A 17 1.70 -35.24 16.40
CA ALA A 17 2.02 -34.12 15.51
C ALA A 17 0.76 -33.38 15.03
N ILE A 18 -0.30 -34.11 14.65
CA ILE A 18 -1.59 -33.52 14.28
C ILE A 18 -2.18 -32.73 15.45
N LEU A 19 -2.19 -33.31 16.66
CA LEU A 19 -2.69 -32.65 17.86
C LEU A 19 -1.88 -31.40 18.22
N ILE A 20 -0.56 -31.44 18.07
CA ILE A 20 0.33 -30.29 18.25
C ILE A 20 0.02 -29.20 17.23
N LEU A 21 -0.26 -29.55 15.97
CA LEU A 21 -0.65 -28.63 14.91
C LEU A 21 -2.05 -28.01 15.11
N GLN A 22 -2.89 -28.57 15.99
CA GLN A 22 -4.16 -27.92 16.40
C GLN A 22 -3.93 -26.74 17.34
N ILE A 23 -2.74 -26.61 17.96
CA ILE A 23 -2.42 -25.48 18.83
C ILE A 23 -2.17 -24.25 17.94
N PRO A 24 -2.99 -23.17 18.00
CA PRO A 24 -2.90 -22.06 17.05
C PRO A 24 -1.53 -21.42 16.99
N ALA A 25 -0.89 -21.19 18.14
CA ALA A 25 0.45 -20.61 18.21
C ALA A 25 1.53 -21.46 17.50
N ILE A 26 1.38 -22.79 17.52
CA ILE A 26 2.31 -23.70 16.85
C ILE A 26 2.00 -23.75 15.36
N ASN A 27 0.71 -23.85 15.02
CA ASN A 27 0.25 -23.83 13.64
C ASN A 27 0.76 -22.59 12.90
N SER A 28 0.54 -21.38 13.44
CA SER A 28 0.96 -20.13 12.81
C SER A 28 2.48 -20.06 12.59
N ARG A 29 3.28 -20.56 13.55
CA ARG A 29 4.74 -20.59 13.42
C ARG A 29 5.22 -21.58 12.36
N ILE A 30 4.61 -22.76 12.31
CA ILE A 30 4.96 -23.80 11.33
C ILE A 30 4.50 -23.38 9.94
N ALA A 31 3.28 -22.86 9.81
CA ALA A 31 2.73 -22.34 8.57
C ALA A 31 3.62 -21.23 7.98
N TRP A 32 4.02 -20.25 8.81
CA TRP A 32 4.95 -19.20 8.37
C TRP A 32 6.29 -19.78 7.87
N ARG A 33 6.91 -20.67 8.64
CA ARG A 33 8.19 -21.30 8.23
C ARG A 33 8.06 -22.13 6.97
N TYR A 34 6.94 -22.84 6.80
CA TYR A 34 6.63 -23.57 5.59
C TYR A 34 6.49 -22.63 4.39
N GLU A 35 5.77 -21.52 4.54
CA GLU A 35 5.62 -20.52 3.46
C GLU A 35 6.94 -19.87 3.08
N VAL A 36 7.79 -19.52 4.06
CA VAL A 36 9.14 -19.01 3.80
C VAL A 36 9.97 -20.06 3.04
N ALA A 37 9.98 -21.31 3.50
CA ALA A 37 10.71 -22.38 2.83
C ALA A 37 10.18 -22.68 1.41
N LYS A 38 8.86 -22.71 1.23
CA LYS A 38 8.20 -22.90 -0.07
C LYS A 38 8.55 -21.76 -1.03
N THR A 39 8.46 -20.51 -0.55
CA THR A 39 8.81 -19.31 -1.33
C THR A 39 10.29 -19.35 -1.73
N TYR A 40 11.17 -19.66 -0.79
CA TYR A 40 12.61 -19.77 -1.03
C TYR A 40 12.92 -20.85 -2.07
N VAL A 41 12.39 -22.06 -1.92
CA VAL A 41 12.59 -23.15 -2.88
C VAL A 41 12.05 -22.77 -4.26
N ARG A 42 10.86 -22.17 -4.33
CA ARG A 42 10.29 -21.69 -5.60
C ARG A 42 11.22 -20.70 -6.29
N ASN A 43 11.74 -19.71 -5.55
CA ASN A 43 12.59 -18.67 -6.11
C ASN A 43 14.02 -19.15 -6.40
N VAL A 44 14.49 -20.23 -5.78
CA VAL A 44 15.73 -20.91 -6.17
C VAL A 44 15.55 -21.68 -7.48
N LEU A 45 14.39 -22.32 -7.67
CA LEU A 45 14.10 -23.12 -8.87
C LEU A 45 13.68 -22.24 -10.07
N ASN A 46 12.98 -21.15 -9.82
CA ASN A 46 12.54 -20.18 -10.81
C ASN A 46 12.75 -18.76 -10.25
N PRO A 47 13.96 -18.20 -10.38
CA PRO A 47 14.27 -16.88 -9.84
C PRO A 47 13.47 -15.82 -10.55
N VAL A 48 12.74 -15.02 -9.77
CA VAL A 48 12.03 -13.86 -10.29
C VAL A 48 13.05 -12.73 -10.47
N GLY A 49 13.10 -12.15 -11.67
CA GLY A 49 14.04 -11.09 -12.01
C GLY A 49 13.63 -9.71 -11.48
N GLU A 50 14.25 -8.66 -12.01
CA GLU A 50 13.84 -7.27 -11.77
C GLU A 50 12.41 -7.03 -12.25
N ALA A 51 11.79 -5.95 -11.76
CA ALA A 51 10.47 -5.52 -12.25
C ALA A 51 10.50 -5.38 -13.78
N PRO A 52 9.50 -5.90 -14.52
CA PRO A 52 9.55 -5.92 -15.97
C PRO A 52 9.51 -4.48 -16.51
N THR A 53 10.39 -4.19 -17.45
CA THR A 53 10.35 -2.93 -18.21
C THR A 53 9.12 -2.89 -19.11
N ALA A 54 8.74 -1.69 -19.54
CA ALA A 54 7.55 -1.49 -20.35
C ALA A 54 7.64 -2.26 -21.69
N ILE A 55 6.59 -3.03 -22.00
CA ILE A 55 6.47 -3.65 -23.31
C ILE A 55 6.14 -2.55 -24.34
N PRO A 56 6.92 -2.40 -25.43
CA PRO A 56 6.63 -1.41 -26.46
C PRO A 56 5.25 -1.67 -27.08
N ASN A 57 4.32 -0.75 -26.87
CA ASN A 57 3.04 -0.81 -27.56
C ASN A 57 3.20 -0.17 -28.94
N THR A 58 2.93 -0.95 -29.99
CA THR A 58 2.73 -0.35 -31.32
C THR A 58 1.40 0.41 -31.24
N PRO A 59 1.37 1.74 -31.45
CA PRO A 59 0.10 2.45 -31.48
C PRO A 59 -0.80 1.79 -32.52
N ALA A 60 -2.03 1.44 -32.14
CA ALA A 60 -3.05 1.20 -33.16
C ALA A 60 -3.07 2.44 -34.07
N PRO A 61 -3.18 2.28 -35.41
CA PRO A 61 -3.16 3.42 -36.31
C PRO A 61 -4.22 4.41 -35.83
N THR A 62 -3.76 5.58 -35.40
CA THR A 62 -4.61 6.70 -35.06
C THR A 62 -5.49 6.91 -36.28
N SER A 63 -6.81 6.75 -36.12
CA SER A 63 -7.77 7.34 -37.05
C SER A 63 -7.29 8.76 -37.28
N VAL A 64 -6.87 9.08 -38.50
CA VAL A 64 -6.37 10.39 -38.89
C VAL A 64 -7.35 11.42 -38.34
N ALA A 65 -6.89 12.21 -37.38
CA ALA A 65 -7.66 13.33 -36.90
C ALA A 65 -7.98 14.19 -38.12
N SER A 66 -9.27 14.38 -38.40
CA SER A 66 -9.71 15.46 -39.29
C SER A 66 -9.04 16.75 -38.81
N PRO A 67 -8.59 17.65 -39.72
CA PRO A 67 -7.80 18.80 -39.34
C PRO A 67 -8.56 19.64 -38.31
N THR A 68 -8.18 19.48 -37.04
CA THR A 68 -8.65 20.30 -35.95
C THR A 68 -8.20 21.71 -36.25
N SER A 69 -9.14 22.64 -36.31
CA SER A 69 -8.84 24.07 -36.38
C SER A 69 -7.80 24.41 -35.34
N GLN A 70 -6.77 25.12 -35.76
CA GLN A 70 -5.71 25.63 -34.90
C GLN A 70 -6.35 26.47 -33.79
N ILE A 71 -6.55 25.88 -32.61
CA ILE A 71 -6.97 26.61 -31.43
C ILE A 71 -5.72 27.35 -30.98
N THR A 72 -5.65 28.64 -31.29
CA THR A 72 -4.74 29.56 -30.60
C THR A 72 -5.00 29.41 -29.10
N PRO A 73 -3.97 29.20 -28.25
CA PRO A 73 -4.17 29.20 -26.82
C PRO A 73 -4.60 30.62 -26.41
N THR A 74 -5.90 30.87 -26.35
CA THR A 74 -6.43 31.91 -25.49
C THR A 74 -6.28 31.38 -24.08
N ASN A 75 -5.07 31.57 -23.53
CA ASN A 75 -4.85 31.56 -22.08
C ASN A 75 -5.58 32.76 -21.51
N GLU A 76 -6.92 32.74 -21.53
CA GLU A 76 -7.69 33.48 -20.54
C GLU A 76 -7.70 32.60 -19.31
N VAL A 77 -6.63 32.76 -18.52
CA VAL A 77 -6.62 32.34 -17.12
C VAL A 77 -7.77 33.11 -16.48
N ILE A 78 -8.95 32.49 -16.43
CA ILE A 78 -9.91 32.86 -15.40
C ILE A 78 -9.22 32.46 -14.11
N ALA A 79 -8.48 33.41 -13.55
CA ALA A 79 -7.98 33.33 -12.20
C ALA A 79 -9.24 33.27 -11.33
N THR A 80 -9.74 32.06 -11.08
CA THR A 80 -10.49 31.83 -9.86
C THR A 80 -9.55 32.30 -8.78
N PRO A 81 -9.86 33.37 -8.03
CA PRO A 81 -8.99 33.80 -6.96
C PRO A 81 -8.92 32.60 -6.02
N ILE A 82 -7.76 31.94 -6.00
CA ILE A 82 -7.39 31.05 -4.92
C ILE A 82 -7.42 32.00 -3.73
N SER A 83 -8.49 31.92 -2.94
CA SER A 83 -8.59 32.69 -1.70
C SER A 83 -7.30 32.39 -0.96
N SER A 84 -6.49 33.41 -0.69
CA SER A 84 -5.24 33.24 0.03
C SER A 84 -5.59 32.61 1.37
N THR A 85 -5.40 31.29 1.49
CA THR A 85 -5.53 30.61 2.76
C THR A 85 -4.50 31.26 3.68
N PRO A 86 -4.91 31.77 4.85
CA PRO A 86 -3.96 32.36 5.78
C PRO A 86 -2.84 31.36 6.04
N THR A 87 -1.58 31.76 5.80
CA THR A 87 -0.41 30.94 6.12
C THR A 87 -0.45 30.64 7.61
N LEU A 88 -0.63 29.35 7.96
CA LEU A 88 -0.71 28.93 9.35
C LEU A 88 0.60 29.27 10.07
N ALA A 89 0.54 29.74 11.32
CA ALA A 89 1.73 29.99 12.13
C ALA A 89 2.58 28.71 12.25
N PRO A 90 3.93 28.78 12.22
CA PRO A 90 4.78 27.59 12.28
C PRO A 90 4.46 26.74 13.53
N PRO A 91 4.58 25.40 13.43
CA PRO A 91 4.38 24.54 14.59
C PRO A 91 5.41 24.86 15.70
N PRO A 92 5.11 24.55 16.98
CA PRO A 92 6.08 24.71 18.06
C PRO A 92 7.35 23.87 17.80
N PRO A 93 8.52 24.20 18.38
CA PRO A 93 9.77 23.49 18.10
C PRO A 93 9.77 22.00 18.49
N GLN A 94 8.84 21.57 19.33
CA GLN A 94 8.66 20.18 19.74
C GLN A 94 7.21 19.96 20.16
N ALA A 95 6.72 18.75 19.95
CA ALA A 95 5.46 18.28 20.52
C ALA A 95 5.50 16.76 20.71
N PHE A 96 4.71 16.26 21.66
CA PHE A 96 4.62 14.84 21.97
C PHE A 96 3.23 14.46 22.45
N LEU A 97 2.76 13.28 22.01
CA LEU A 97 1.53 12.61 22.44
C LEU A 97 1.91 11.44 23.34
N SER A 98 1.11 11.15 24.35
CA SER A 98 1.32 9.96 25.18
C SER A 98 1.35 8.71 24.31
N SER A 99 2.44 7.94 24.41
CA SER A 99 2.60 6.70 23.63
C SER A 99 1.52 5.69 24.02
N PRO A 100 0.86 5.06 23.04
CA PRO A 100 -0.08 3.97 23.31
C PRO A 100 0.64 2.73 23.86
N PRO A 101 -0.08 1.75 24.42
CA PRO A 101 0.46 0.43 24.68
C PRO A 101 1.10 -0.14 23.41
N TYR A 102 2.36 -0.54 23.50
CA TYR A 102 3.07 -1.07 22.35
C TYR A 102 2.51 -2.42 21.91
N GLU A 103 2.23 -2.55 20.62
CA GLU A 103 1.79 -3.80 20.02
C GLU A 103 2.76 -4.24 18.92
N LYS A 104 3.45 -5.36 19.15
CA LYS A 104 4.35 -5.96 18.16
C LYS A 104 3.52 -6.60 17.04
N GLN A 105 3.86 -6.31 15.79
CA GLN A 105 3.15 -6.91 14.65
C GLN A 105 3.33 -8.43 14.59
N THR A 106 2.29 -9.12 14.14
CA THR A 106 2.38 -10.46 13.57
C THR A 106 2.89 -10.38 12.11
N PRO A 107 3.22 -11.51 11.44
CA PRO A 107 3.76 -11.49 10.09
C PRO A 107 2.91 -10.64 9.11
N ASN A 108 3.56 -9.69 8.43
CA ASN A 108 2.95 -8.74 7.49
C ASN A 108 1.75 -7.95 8.04
N ASN A 109 1.74 -7.64 9.34
CA ASN A 109 0.60 -6.97 10.00
C ASN A 109 0.92 -5.56 10.51
N CYS A 110 1.88 -4.86 9.88
CA CYS A 110 2.31 -3.52 10.29
C CYS A 110 1.14 -2.51 10.29
N GLY A 111 0.30 -2.50 9.24
CA GLY A 111 -0.88 -1.63 9.15
C GLY A 111 -1.87 -1.85 10.29
N PRO A 112 -2.41 -3.07 10.48
CA PRO A 112 -3.32 -3.36 11.59
C PRO A 112 -2.72 -3.12 12.99
N ALA A 113 -1.43 -3.39 13.19
CA ALA A 113 -0.77 -3.11 14.46
C ALA A 113 -0.60 -1.60 14.72
N ALA A 114 -0.19 -0.83 13.70
CA ALA A 114 -0.09 0.62 13.80
C ALA A 114 -1.45 1.28 14.03
N LEU A 115 -2.49 0.82 13.32
CA LEU A 115 -3.86 1.28 13.52
C LEU A 115 -4.39 0.92 14.92
N SER A 116 -4.13 -0.29 15.41
CA SER A 116 -4.49 -0.71 16.78
C SER A 116 -3.90 0.24 17.83
N MET A 117 -2.58 0.48 17.76
CA MET A 117 -1.89 1.43 18.64
C MET A 117 -2.50 2.84 18.54
N MET A 118 -2.82 3.30 17.32
CA MET A 118 -3.45 4.61 17.10
C MET A 118 -4.83 4.69 17.75
N LEU A 119 -5.65 3.63 17.64
CA LEU A 119 -7.01 3.58 18.20
C LEU A 119 -7.01 3.49 19.73
N HIS A 120 -6.00 2.87 20.34
CA HIS A 120 -5.83 2.88 21.81
C HIS A 120 -5.67 4.30 22.36
N MET A 121 -5.12 5.24 21.58
CA MET A 121 -5.02 6.65 21.98
C MET A 121 -6.39 7.32 22.13
N PHE A 122 -7.45 6.73 21.57
CA PHE A 122 -8.84 7.17 21.71
C PHE A 122 -9.64 6.30 22.69
N GLY A 123 -9.01 5.31 23.35
CA GLY A 123 -9.66 4.43 24.31
C GLY A 123 -10.31 3.17 23.72
N TRP A 124 -10.02 2.84 22.46
CA TRP A 124 -10.38 1.52 21.92
C TRP A 124 -9.59 0.41 22.64
N THR A 125 -10.17 -0.78 22.81
CA THR A 125 -9.59 -1.86 23.65
C THR A 125 -9.35 -3.18 22.91
N GLY A 126 -9.41 -3.18 21.57
CA GLY A 126 -9.11 -4.37 20.76
C GLY A 126 -7.62 -4.52 20.46
N ASP A 127 -7.29 -5.33 19.47
CA ASP A 127 -5.92 -5.63 19.05
C ASP A 127 -5.79 -5.69 17.51
N GLN A 128 -4.56 -5.83 17.01
CA GLN A 128 -4.30 -5.93 15.59
C GLN A 128 -5.04 -7.10 14.92
N LYS A 129 -5.36 -8.16 15.67
CA LYS A 129 -6.05 -9.34 15.15
C LYS A 129 -7.51 -9.01 14.85
N THR A 130 -8.16 -8.27 15.74
CA THR A 130 -9.53 -7.76 15.56
C THR A 130 -9.65 -6.94 14.28
N ILE A 131 -8.61 -6.18 13.94
CA ILE A 131 -8.53 -5.41 12.70
C ILE A 131 -8.27 -6.35 11.50
N SER A 132 -7.21 -7.16 11.57
CA SER A 132 -6.79 -8.02 10.46
C SER A 132 -7.83 -9.08 10.08
N ASP A 133 -8.63 -9.58 11.02
CA ASP A 133 -9.70 -10.55 10.73
C ASP A 133 -10.74 -10.02 9.74
N VAL A 134 -10.83 -8.70 9.56
CA VAL A 134 -11.75 -8.05 8.61
C VAL A 134 -11.03 -7.66 7.31
N ILE A 135 -9.92 -6.94 7.41
CA ILE A 135 -9.28 -6.32 6.24
C ILE A 135 -8.16 -7.16 5.63
N LYS A 136 -7.68 -8.17 6.37
CA LYS A 136 -6.56 -9.02 5.98
C LYS A 136 -6.70 -10.45 6.53
N PRO A 137 -7.85 -11.13 6.27
CA PRO A 137 -8.25 -12.33 7.01
C PRO A 137 -7.34 -13.55 6.75
N VAL A 138 -6.59 -13.55 5.64
CA VAL A 138 -5.68 -14.63 5.27
C VAL A 138 -4.24 -14.23 5.61
N ASN A 139 -3.54 -15.09 6.34
CA ASN A 139 -2.14 -14.84 6.75
C ASN A 139 -1.18 -14.66 5.57
N GLY A 140 -1.50 -15.28 4.42
CA GLY A 140 -0.69 -15.24 3.21
C GLY A 140 -0.71 -13.90 2.49
N ASP A 141 -1.79 -13.14 2.61
CA ASP A 141 -1.87 -11.76 2.17
C ASP A 141 -0.79 -10.94 2.91
N ARG A 142 -0.15 -10.01 2.22
CA ARG A 142 0.99 -9.24 2.72
C ARG A 142 0.80 -7.73 2.62
N ASN A 143 -0.37 -7.28 2.19
CA ASN A 143 -0.70 -5.88 1.99
C ASN A 143 -1.88 -5.48 2.87
N VAL A 144 -1.97 -4.20 3.21
CA VAL A 144 -3.19 -3.55 3.70
C VAL A 144 -3.18 -2.14 3.14
N ASN A 145 -4.17 -1.82 2.34
CA ASN A 145 -4.29 -0.50 1.71
C ASN A 145 -4.91 0.53 2.69
N PRO A 146 -4.60 1.82 2.55
CA PRO A 146 -5.15 2.87 3.42
C PRO A 146 -6.68 2.94 3.41
N GLU A 147 -7.33 2.66 2.28
CA GLU A 147 -8.79 2.61 2.17
C GLU A 147 -9.41 1.47 2.97
N GLU A 148 -8.70 0.37 3.18
CA GLU A 148 -9.19 -0.76 3.97
C GLU A 148 -9.16 -0.42 5.46
N MET A 149 -8.09 0.23 5.92
CA MET A 149 -8.03 0.80 7.27
C MET A 149 -9.11 1.87 7.45
N ALA A 150 -9.33 2.71 6.43
CA ALA A 150 -10.39 3.70 6.47
C ALA A 150 -11.79 3.07 6.55
N TYR A 151 -12.02 2.01 5.77
CA TYR A 151 -13.23 1.19 5.84
C TYR A 151 -13.41 0.60 7.23
N TRP A 152 -12.35 0.04 7.81
CA TRP A 152 -12.42 -0.58 9.13
C TRP A 152 -12.82 0.43 10.21
N VAL A 153 -12.15 1.58 10.27
CA VAL A 153 -12.47 2.62 11.28
C VAL A 153 -13.91 3.11 11.10
N ARG A 154 -14.35 3.37 9.87
CA ARG A 154 -15.72 3.87 9.62
C ARG A 154 -16.81 2.89 10.03
N ASN A 155 -16.56 1.58 9.92
CA ASN A 155 -17.56 0.55 10.17
C ASN A 155 -17.48 -0.09 11.56
N TYR A 156 -16.28 -0.18 12.15
CA TYR A 156 -16.04 -0.90 13.42
C TYR A 156 -15.60 0.03 14.57
N ALA A 157 -15.19 1.25 14.24
CA ALA A 157 -14.94 2.34 15.20
C ALA A 157 -15.66 3.62 14.76
N GLY A 158 -16.91 3.51 14.27
CA GLY A 158 -17.64 4.59 13.59
C GLY A 158 -17.94 5.86 14.41
N TRP A 159 -17.58 5.86 15.70
CA TRP A 159 -17.53 7.04 16.57
C TRP A 159 -16.28 7.90 16.32
N LEU A 160 -15.32 7.43 15.52
CA LEU A 160 -14.17 8.16 15.01
C LEU A 160 -14.37 8.55 13.54
N ARG A 161 -13.48 9.42 13.07
CA ARG A 161 -13.27 9.76 11.66
C ARG A 161 -11.85 9.41 11.28
N ILE A 162 -11.66 9.14 10.00
CA ILE A 162 -10.35 8.88 9.41
C ILE A 162 -10.29 9.50 8.03
N GLU A 163 -9.21 10.24 7.80
CA GLU A 163 -8.87 10.82 6.51
C GLU A 163 -7.44 10.44 6.16
N TYR A 164 -7.19 10.16 4.89
CA TYR A 164 -5.85 9.95 4.36
C TYR A 164 -5.60 10.85 3.15
N ARG A 165 -4.37 11.29 3.00
CA ARG A 165 -3.92 12.24 1.96
C ARG A 165 -2.53 11.85 1.49
N VAL A 166 -2.17 12.33 0.31
CA VAL A 166 -0.85 12.13 -0.31
C VAL A 166 -0.15 13.47 -0.49
N GLY A 167 1.14 13.45 -0.86
CA GLY A 167 1.94 14.66 -0.98
C GLY A 167 2.07 15.43 0.33
N GLY A 168 2.09 14.71 1.46
CA GLY A 168 2.37 15.31 2.76
C GLY A 168 3.81 15.82 2.86
N ASP A 169 4.03 16.68 3.84
CA ASP A 169 5.34 17.25 4.15
C ASP A 169 5.59 17.20 5.67
N ILE A 170 6.85 17.35 6.05
CA ILE A 170 7.30 17.31 7.45
C ILE A 170 6.57 18.34 8.32
N GLU A 171 6.30 19.54 7.79
CA GLU A 171 5.62 20.60 8.53
C GLU A 171 4.16 20.24 8.82
N THR A 172 3.46 19.66 7.85
CA THR A 172 2.09 19.13 8.01
C THR A 172 2.04 18.07 9.11
N LEU A 173 2.99 17.12 9.13
CA LEU A 173 3.07 16.10 10.19
C LEU A 173 3.29 16.74 11.57
N LYS A 174 4.22 17.69 11.67
CA LYS A 174 4.50 18.43 12.93
C LYS A 174 3.26 19.19 13.42
N ARG A 175 2.54 19.86 12.52
CA ARG A 175 1.31 20.61 12.83
C ARG A 175 0.21 19.71 13.40
N LEU A 176 -0.01 18.54 12.80
CA LEU A 176 -1.00 17.58 13.26
C LEU A 176 -0.66 17.06 14.66
N ILE A 177 0.59 16.65 14.88
CA ILE A 177 1.07 16.17 16.19
C ILE A 177 0.98 17.27 17.25
N ALA A 178 1.40 18.50 16.93
CA ALA A 178 1.31 19.64 17.83
C ALA A 178 -0.13 19.98 18.24
N ALA A 179 -1.10 19.68 17.37
CA ALA A 179 -2.52 19.84 17.63
C ALA A 179 -3.19 18.61 18.27
N ALA A 180 -2.38 17.69 18.80
CA ALA A 180 -2.83 16.46 19.46
C ALA A 180 -3.52 15.43 18.56
N TYR A 181 -3.24 15.43 17.26
CA TYR A 181 -3.68 14.38 16.33
C TYR A 181 -2.55 13.38 16.08
N PRO A 182 -2.71 12.10 16.47
CA PRO A 182 -1.78 11.07 16.02
C PRO A 182 -1.84 10.95 14.50
N VAL A 183 -0.68 10.71 13.89
CA VAL A 183 -0.56 10.56 12.42
C VAL A 183 0.09 9.23 12.12
N MET A 184 -0.51 8.47 11.22
CA MET A 184 0.10 7.27 10.68
C MET A 184 0.61 7.59 9.27
N ILE A 185 1.79 7.10 8.91
CA ILE A 185 2.31 7.20 7.55
C ILE A 185 2.56 5.80 6.98
N GLU A 186 2.45 5.66 5.67
CA GLU A 186 2.99 4.50 4.97
C GLU A 186 4.31 4.89 4.34
N GLY A 187 5.37 4.17 4.68
CA GLY A 187 6.69 4.38 4.12
C GLY A 187 7.36 3.04 3.84
N THR A 188 8.68 3.03 3.91
CA THR A 188 9.49 1.85 3.65
C THR A 188 10.24 1.44 4.89
N THR A 189 10.56 0.15 4.96
CA THR A 189 11.56 -0.36 5.88
C THR A 189 12.41 -1.41 5.18
N SER A 190 13.59 -1.66 5.73
CA SER A 190 14.39 -2.82 5.38
C SER A 190 13.98 -4.00 6.27
N LEU A 191 13.61 -5.13 5.68
CA LEU A 191 13.38 -6.37 6.39
C LEU A 191 14.67 -6.86 7.06
N ASN A 192 14.54 -7.75 8.07
CA ASN A 192 15.75 -8.36 8.62
C ASN A 192 16.33 -9.28 7.54
N PRO A 193 17.67 -9.36 7.38
CA PRO A 193 18.28 -10.27 6.42
C PRO A 193 17.90 -11.74 6.64
N ASP A 194 17.59 -12.12 7.89
CA ASP A 194 17.12 -13.46 8.26
C ASP A 194 15.68 -13.75 7.80
N ASP A 195 14.91 -12.72 7.44
CA ASP A 195 13.54 -12.80 6.94
C ASP A 195 13.48 -12.74 5.40
N THR A 196 14.63 -12.93 4.73
CA THR A 196 14.71 -12.97 3.27
C THR A 196 13.78 -14.03 2.67
N GLY A 197 13.07 -13.65 1.60
CA GLY A 197 12.22 -14.56 0.84
C GLY A 197 13.00 -15.38 -0.21
N TRP A 198 14.20 -14.96 -0.61
CA TRP A 198 14.99 -15.56 -1.68
C TRP A 198 16.45 -15.07 -1.69
N PRO A 199 17.39 -15.71 -2.42
CA PRO A 199 18.81 -15.36 -2.35
C PRO A 199 19.16 -13.88 -2.63
N ASP A 200 18.52 -13.27 -3.64
CA ASP A 200 18.79 -11.88 -4.08
C ASP A 200 17.66 -10.92 -3.73
N ASP A 201 17.17 -11.04 -2.50
CA ASP A 201 16.10 -10.21 -1.95
C ASP A 201 16.62 -8.80 -1.61
N ASP A 202 15.99 -7.76 -2.16
CA ASP A 202 16.32 -6.37 -1.88
C ASP A 202 15.92 -5.89 -0.48
N LEU A 203 15.21 -6.74 0.29
CA LEU A 203 14.70 -6.50 1.63
C LEU A 203 13.78 -5.27 1.75
N TRP A 204 13.40 -4.65 0.64
CA TRP A 204 12.56 -3.47 0.62
C TRP A 204 11.10 -3.86 0.89
N ALA A 205 10.45 -3.23 1.85
CA ALA A 205 9.04 -3.49 2.17
C ALA A 205 8.29 -2.22 2.56
N ALA A 206 6.99 -2.17 2.25
CA ALA A 206 6.08 -1.19 2.85
C ALA A 206 6.04 -1.36 4.36
N HIS A 207 5.90 -0.25 5.07
CA HIS A 207 5.80 -0.24 6.52
C HIS A 207 4.96 0.93 7.00
N TYR A 208 4.09 0.66 7.97
CA TYR A 208 3.31 1.70 8.63
C TYR A 208 3.98 2.13 9.93
N LEU A 209 4.11 3.45 10.09
CA LEU A 209 4.63 4.07 11.31
C LEU A 209 3.57 4.96 11.92
N LEU A 210 3.38 4.85 13.24
CA LEU A 210 2.56 5.78 14.00
C LEU A 210 3.45 6.85 14.64
N LEU A 211 3.30 8.10 14.21
CA LEU A 211 4.07 9.23 14.70
C LEU A 211 3.38 9.80 15.96
N THR A 212 4.14 9.91 17.04
CA THR A 212 3.66 10.41 18.34
C THR A 212 4.43 11.62 18.85
N GLY A 213 5.47 12.08 18.15
CA GLY A 213 6.18 13.29 18.54
C GLY A 213 7.22 13.75 17.54
N TYR A 214 7.76 14.94 17.74
CA TYR A 214 8.92 15.45 17.03
C TYR A 214 9.70 16.45 17.89
N ASP A 215 10.95 16.66 17.52
CA ASP A 215 11.86 17.62 18.16
C ASP A 215 12.79 18.25 17.11
N ASP A 216 12.62 19.55 16.86
CA ASP A 216 13.40 20.32 15.90
C ASP A 216 14.86 20.51 16.34
N ALA A 217 15.15 20.43 17.64
CA ALA A 217 16.53 20.55 18.12
C ALA A 217 17.37 19.32 17.74
N THR A 218 16.72 18.16 17.64
CA THR A 218 17.37 16.91 17.19
C THR A 218 17.03 16.53 15.75
N GLN A 219 16.10 17.24 15.11
CA GLN A 219 15.54 16.92 13.79
C GLN A 219 15.08 15.47 13.71
N THR A 220 14.30 15.06 14.71
CA THR A 220 13.75 13.69 14.76
C THR A 220 12.26 13.66 15.00
N PHE A 221 11.61 12.64 14.44
CA PHE A 221 10.30 12.17 14.87
C PHE A 221 10.43 11.04 15.88
N THR A 222 9.46 10.97 16.79
CA THR A 222 9.22 9.80 17.64
C THR A 222 8.10 8.97 17.05
N VAL A 223 8.39 7.69 16.79
CA VAL A 223 7.45 6.77 16.13
C VAL A 223 7.25 5.50 16.95
N GLN A 224 6.05 4.96 16.90
CA GLN A 224 5.75 3.59 17.28
C GLN A 224 5.92 2.71 16.06
N ASP A 225 6.96 1.89 16.06
CA ASP A 225 7.28 0.98 14.98
C ASP A 225 6.93 -0.45 15.42
N ALA A 226 5.84 -1.01 14.90
CA ALA A 226 5.36 -2.34 15.29
C ALA A 226 6.36 -3.47 14.96
N TYR A 227 7.36 -3.21 14.11
CA TYR A 227 8.41 -4.12 13.74
C TYR A 227 9.69 -3.92 14.58
N ARG A 228 10.10 -2.67 14.80
CA ARG A 228 11.39 -2.30 15.44
C ARG A 228 11.30 -1.94 16.93
N GLY A 229 10.12 -1.61 17.45
CA GLY A 229 9.88 -1.27 18.85
C GLY A 229 9.19 0.08 19.08
N PRO A 230 8.81 0.37 20.34
CA PRO A 230 8.20 1.64 20.71
C PRO A 230 9.18 2.80 20.73
N ASP A 231 8.65 4.02 20.61
CA ASP A 231 9.35 5.29 20.82
C ASP A 231 10.69 5.45 20.07
N LYS A 232 10.76 4.91 18.85
CA LYS A 232 11.94 5.02 18.00
C LYS A 232 12.11 6.47 17.56
N LYS A 233 13.35 6.96 17.62
CA LYS A 233 13.72 8.26 17.05
C LYS A 233 14.20 8.05 15.62
N ILE A 234 13.52 8.67 14.66
CA ILE A 234 13.88 8.63 13.24
C ILE A 234 14.24 10.05 12.80
N PRO A 235 15.43 10.29 12.21
CA PRO A 235 15.78 11.58 11.63
C PRO A 235 14.79 12.04 10.56
N ASP A 236 14.53 13.34 10.49
CA ASP A 236 13.58 13.94 9.52
C ASP A 236 13.92 13.53 8.08
N GLU A 237 15.21 13.58 7.69
CA GLU A 237 15.68 13.18 6.36
C GLU A 237 15.46 11.69 6.06
N GLN A 238 15.65 10.82 7.07
CA GLN A 238 15.41 9.39 6.92
C GLN A 238 13.90 9.14 6.73
N LEU A 239 13.07 9.75 7.57
CA LEU A 239 11.62 9.63 7.49
C LEU A 239 11.13 10.08 6.10
N GLU A 240 11.56 11.24 5.63
CA GLU A 240 11.15 11.78 4.33
C GLU A 240 11.57 10.88 3.16
N SER A 241 12.81 10.39 3.18
CA SER A 241 13.33 9.45 2.18
C SER A 241 12.55 8.13 2.16
N GLU A 242 12.24 7.59 3.34
CA GLU A 242 11.51 6.33 3.48
C GLU A 242 10.01 6.49 3.19
N TRP A 243 9.46 7.70 3.31
CA TRP A 243 8.05 8.04 3.09
C TRP A 243 7.72 8.31 1.62
N LYS A 244 8.67 8.90 0.89
CA LYS A 244 8.56 9.26 -0.53
C LYS A 244 8.05 8.14 -1.45
N PRO A 245 8.49 6.87 -1.32
CA PRO A 245 8.06 5.80 -2.22
C PRO A 245 6.55 5.55 -2.21
N PHE A 246 5.84 5.97 -1.15
CA PHE A 246 4.39 5.83 -0.99
C PHE A 246 3.67 7.18 -1.18
N ASN A 247 4.21 8.04 -2.06
CA ASN A 247 3.62 9.33 -2.40
C ASN A 247 3.34 10.22 -1.18
N TYR A 248 4.18 10.13 -0.16
CA TYR A 248 4.01 10.85 1.10
C TYR A 248 2.60 10.67 1.69
N LEU A 249 2.10 9.42 1.70
CA LEU A 249 0.80 9.05 2.24
C LEU A 249 0.77 9.17 3.77
N TYR A 250 -0.22 9.87 4.29
CA TYR A 250 -0.50 9.93 5.72
C TYR A 250 -1.98 9.76 6.01
N LEU A 251 -2.28 9.26 7.21
CA LEU A 251 -3.61 9.03 7.74
C LEU A 251 -3.75 9.74 9.08
N VAL A 252 -4.90 10.36 9.30
CA VAL A 252 -5.25 11.04 10.54
C VAL A 252 -6.57 10.49 11.04
N VAL A 253 -6.59 10.06 12.29
CA VAL A 253 -7.80 9.64 13.01
C VAL A 253 -8.15 10.72 14.03
N TYR A 254 -9.42 11.05 14.15
CA TYR A 254 -9.91 12.12 15.02
C TYR A 254 -11.37 11.90 15.44
N LEU A 255 -11.80 12.57 16.50
CA LEU A 255 -13.19 12.62 16.93
C LEU A 255 -14.02 13.54 16.01
N PRO A 256 -15.31 13.28 15.76
CA PRO A 256 -16.13 14.13 14.89
C PRO A 256 -16.11 15.62 15.25
N GLU A 257 -16.03 15.97 16.54
CA GLU A 257 -16.00 17.36 17.01
C GLU A 257 -14.67 18.08 16.66
N GLN A 258 -13.64 17.33 16.29
CA GLN A 258 -12.31 17.83 15.92
C GLN A 258 -12.15 18.12 14.42
N GLU A 259 -13.15 17.80 13.60
CA GLU A 259 -13.07 17.85 12.14
C GLU A 259 -12.66 19.24 11.60
N GLU A 260 -13.25 20.31 12.15
CA GLU A 260 -12.91 21.68 11.73
C GLU A 260 -11.46 22.05 12.07
N GLY A 261 -10.92 21.49 13.16
CA GLY A 261 -9.50 21.62 13.50
C GLY A 261 -8.62 20.94 12.46
N VAL A 262 -8.94 19.69 12.09
CA VAL A 262 -8.20 18.95 11.07
C VAL A 262 -8.29 19.64 9.69
N LYS A 263 -9.49 20.08 9.28
CA LYS A 263 -9.70 20.91 8.08
C LYS A 263 -8.77 22.13 8.05
N THR A 264 -8.72 22.85 9.16
CA THR A 264 -7.88 24.04 9.29
C THR A 264 -6.40 23.71 9.12
N LEU A 265 -5.92 22.62 9.74
CA LEU A 265 -4.52 22.21 9.67
C LEU A 265 -4.11 21.67 8.30
N LEU A 266 -5.00 20.96 7.61
CA LEU A 266 -4.75 20.47 6.26
C LEU A 266 -4.91 21.57 5.20
N GLY A 267 -5.67 22.63 5.48
CA GLY A 267 -5.88 23.73 4.55
C GLY A 267 -6.41 23.25 3.20
N SER A 268 -5.71 23.58 2.11
CA SER A 268 -6.05 23.11 0.76
C SER A 268 -5.99 21.59 0.61
N ASN A 269 -5.17 20.90 1.42
CA ASN A 269 -5.09 19.43 1.42
C ASN A 269 -6.30 18.76 2.09
N TRP A 270 -7.21 19.51 2.71
CA TRP A 270 -8.48 18.93 3.17
C TRP A 270 -9.32 18.44 1.98
N ASP A 271 -9.43 19.23 0.92
CA ASP A 271 -10.13 18.78 -0.28
C ASP A 271 -9.28 17.72 -1.01
N ARG A 272 -9.89 16.57 -1.31
CA ARG A 272 -9.15 15.41 -1.86
C ARG A 272 -8.62 15.69 -3.27
N GLU A 273 -9.40 16.40 -4.08
CA GLU A 273 -9.03 16.72 -5.45
C GLU A 273 -7.86 17.72 -5.45
N LEU A 274 -7.98 18.79 -4.66
CA LEU A 274 -6.90 19.77 -4.49
C LEU A 274 -5.64 19.17 -3.86
N ASN A 275 -5.77 18.27 -2.88
CA ASN A 275 -4.63 17.55 -2.32
C ASN A 275 -3.86 16.76 -3.39
N ARG A 276 -4.56 16.04 -4.26
CA ARG A 276 -3.94 15.26 -5.33
C ARG A 276 -3.31 16.15 -6.40
N GLN A 277 -3.90 17.33 -6.66
CA GLN A 277 -3.31 18.31 -7.56
C GLN A 277 -2.00 18.86 -7.00
N ASN A 278 -1.97 19.17 -5.69
CA ASN A 278 -0.74 19.58 -5.00
C ASN A 278 0.31 18.46 -5.01
N ALA A 279 -0.08 17.22 -4.70
CA ALA A 279 0.82 16.07 -4.72
C ALA A 279 1.40 15.78 -6.12
N LEU A 280 0.58 15.92 -7.18
CA LEU A 280 1.06 15.85 -8.56
C LEU A 280 2.10 16.93 -8.86
N ALA A 281 1.83 18.18 -8.47
CA ALA A 281 2.76 19.29 -8.69
C ALA A 281 4.09 19.08 -7.95
N ILE A 282 4.04 18.59 -6.70
CA ILE A 282 5.22 18.24 -5.91
C ILE A 282 6.03 17.14 -6.61
N ALA A 283 5.38 16.05 -7.03
CA ALA A 283 6.04 14.96 -7.72
C ALA A 283 6.67 15.41 -9.06
N GLN A 284 5.96 16.22 -9.84
CA GLN A 284 6.47 16.80 -11.09
C GLN A 284 7.69 17.69 -10.84
N ALA A 285 7.65 18.56 -9.82
CA ALA A 285 8.79 19.38 -9.44
C ALA A 285 10.01 18.52 -9.05
N ALA A 286 9.79 17.44 -8.29
CA ALA A 286 10.85 16.49 -7.94
C ALA A 286 11.45 15.82 -9.20
N THR A 287 10.64 15.41 -10.17
CA THR A 287 11.14 14.85 -11.44
C THR A 287 11.86 15.86 -12.32
N ALA A 288 11.52 17.15 -12.22
CA ALA A 288 12.22 18.22 -12.92
C ALA A 288 13.60 18.50 -12.31
N GLN A 289 13.72 18.33 -10.98
CA GLN A 289 14.98 18.44 -10.26
C GLN A 289 15.89 17.21 -10.46
N ASP A 290 15.31 16.01 -10.40
CA ASP A 290 15.99 14.74 -10.68
C ASP A 290 15.16 13.85 -11.62
N PRO A 291 15.47 13.86 -12.93
CA PRO A 291 14.80 13.02 -13.92
C PRO A 291 15.06 11.51 -13.79
N TYR A 292 15.96 11.10 -12.88
CA TYR A 292 16.29 9.70 -12.61
C TYR A 292 15.73 9.21 -11.28
N ASP A 293 14.87 10.00 -10.64
CA ASP A 293 14.17 9.60 -9.43
C ASP A 293 12.96 8.71 -9.75
N ALA A 294 13.17 7.39 -9.69
CA ALA A 294 12.14 6.41 -9.99
C ALA A 294 10.89 6.56 -9.09
N PHE A 295 11.06 6.93 -7.81
CA PHE A 295 9.92 7.10 -6.89
C PHE A 295 9.14 8.38 -7.18
N ALA A 296 9.81 9.49 -7.51
CA ALA A 296 9.11 10.71 -7.93
C ALA A 296 8.31 10.49 -9.22
N LEU A 297 8.90 9.79 -10.21
CA LEU A 297 8.19 9.39 -11.44
C LEU A 297 7.00 8.48 -11.15
N PHE A 298 7.18 7.50 -10.26
CA PHE A 298 6.08 6.64 -9.84
C PHE A 298 4.95 7.45 -9.16
N ASN A 299 5.30 8.42 -8.31
CA ASN A 299 4.34 9.32 -7.68
C ASN A 299 3.61 10.21 -8.70
N VAL A 300 4.28 10.68 -9.76
CA VAL A 300 3.62 11.37 -10.88
C VAL A 300 2.55 10.46 -11.48
N GLY A 301 2.90 9.21 -11.80
CA GLY A 301 1.95 8.22 -12.32
C GLY A 301 0.76 8.00 -11.38
N SER A 302 1.02 7.78 -10.09
CA SER A 302 -0.01 7.52 -9.08
C SER A 302 -0.98 8.69 -8.90
N ASN A 303 -0.50 9.92 -8.95
CA ASN A 303 -1.39 11.08 -8.89
C ASN A 303 -2.18 11.26 -10.20
N LEU A 304 -1.59 11.00 -11.37
CA LEU A 304 -2.28 11.09 -12.66
C LEU A 304 -3.42 10.07 -12.81
N VAL A 305 -3.29 8.89 -12.18
CA VAL A 305 -4.38 7.88 -12.12
C VAL A 305 -5.65 8.45 -11.46
N TYR A 306 -5.52 9.30 -10.44
CA TYR A 306 -6.70 9.92 -9.81
C TYR A 306 -7.48 10.85 -10.74
N PHE A 307 -6.83 11.38 -11.77
CA PHE A 307 -7.43 12.27 -12.78
C PHE A 307 -7.73 11.55 -14.09
N GLU A 308 -7.68 10.22 -14.11
CA GLU A 308 -7.92 9.40 -15.30
C GLU A 308 -6.98 9.72 -16.48
N ARG A 309 -5.83 10.34 -16.22
CA ARG A 309 -4.79 10.68 -17.21
C ARG A 309 -3.87 9.50 -17.46
N TYR A 310 -4.46 8.37 -17.87
CA TYR A 310 -3.80 7.06 -17.85
C TYR A 310 -2.63 6.92 -18.82
N ASP A 311 -2.67 7.57 -19.99
CA ASP A 311 -1.53 7.55 -20.93
C ASP A 311 -0.30 8.25 -20.35
N GLU A 312 -0.51 9.42 -19.73
CA GLU A 312 0.56 10.16 -19.05
C GLU A 312 1.05 9.42 -17.80
N ALA A 313 0.14 8.77 -17.06
CA ALA A 313 0.50 7.94 -15.93
C ALA A 313 1.40 6.78 -16.35
N ASN A 314 1.04 6.07 -17.43
CA ASN A 314 1.84 4.99 -17.98
C ASN A 314 3.21 5.50 -18.43
N ALA A 315 3.31 6.68 -19.07
CA ALA A 315 4.61 7.23 -19.46
C ALA A 315 5.54 7.46 -18.25
N ALA A 316 4.99 7.95 -17.13
CA ALA A 316 5.75 8.13 -15.90
C ALA A 316 6.14 6.79 -15.25
N TYR A 317 5.21 5.84 -15.19
CA TYR A 317 5.48 4.48 -14.68
C TYR A 317 6.50 3.71 -15.51
N ASP A 318 6.42 3.82 -16.83
CA ASP A 318 7.37 3.18 -17.75
C ASP A 318 8.78 3.71 -17.49
N ARG A 319 8.93 5.03 -17.38
CA ARG A 319 10.22 5.66 -17.05
C ARG A 319 10.74 5.21 -15.68
N ALA A 320 9.87 5.14 -14.67
CA ALA A 320 10.25 4.63 -13.35
C ALA A 320 10.74 3.18 -13.40
N ARG A 321 10.06 2.31 -14.16
CA ARG A 321 10.44 0.90 -14.36
C ARG A 321 11.75 0.75 -15.15
N GLU A 322 12.01 1.63 -16.13
CA GLU A 322 13.28 1.66 -16.85
C GLU A 322 14.47 2.02 -15.98
N ILE A 323 14.27 2.90 -14.99
CA ILE A 323 15.32 3.28 -14.03
C ILE A 323 15.56 2.14 -13.03
N GLY A 324 14.48 1.47 -12.60
CA GLY A 324 14.50 0.36 -11.67
C GLY A 324 13.60 0.63 -10.47
N LEU A 325 12.86 -0.41 -10.06
CA LEU A 325 11.97 -0.37 -8.91
C LEU A 325 12.28 -1.52 -7.95
N PRO A 326 11.97 -1.37 -6.65
CA PRO A 326 12.04 -2.47 -5.71
C PRO A 326 11.22 -3.68 -6.16
N GLN A 327 11.70 -4.88 -5.87
CA GLN A 327 11.13 -6.15 -6.31
C GLN A 327 9.71 -6.39 -5.80
N ARG A 328 9.30 -5.68 -4.73
CA ARG A 328 7.95 -5.75 -4.14
C ARG A 328 7.09 -4.53 -4.44
N MET A 329 7.46 -3.64 -5.36
CA MET A 329 6.70 -2.43 -5.63
C MET A 329 5.22 -2.73 -5.93
N PHE A 330 4.96 -3.70 -6.82
CA PHE A 330 3.60 -4.12 -7.20
C PHE A 330 2.90 -5.04 -6.20
N ARG A 331 3.50 -5.30 -5.03
CA ARG A 331 2.78 -5.87 -3.88
C ARG A 331 1.88 -4.83 -3.22
N TYR A 332 2.28 -3.56 -3.25
CA TYR A 332 1.65 -2.50 -2.47
C TYR A 332 1.05 -1.39 -3.35
N GLN A 333 1.49 -1.27 -4.61
CA GLN A 333 1.08 -0.17 -5.48
C GLN A 333 0.55 -0.67 -6.83
N PHE A 334 -0.76 -0.46 -7.04
CA PHE A 334 -1.53 -1.04 -8.15
C PHE A 334 -1.90 -0.04 -9.25
N GLY A 335 -1.51 1.22 -9.13
CA GLY A 335 -1.74 2.27 -10.13
C GLY A 335 -1.33 1.89 -11.56
N PRO A 336 -0.18 1.22 -11.77
CA PRO A 336 0.21 0.72 -13.10
C PRO A 336 -0.78 -0.30 -13.68
N PHE A 337 -1.44 -1.12 -12.86
CA PHE A 337 -2.43 -2.08 -13.35
C PHE A 337 -3.66 -1.36 -13.89
N ILE A 338 -4.16 -0.38 -13.14
CA ILE A 338 -5.29 0.49 -13.53
C ILE A 338 -4.96 1.22 -14.84
N ALA A 339 -3.80 1.88 -14.89
CA ALA A 339 -3.40 2.67 -16.05
C ALA A 339 -3.25 1.82 -17.31
N ASN A 340 -2.67 0.61 -17.23
CA ASN A 340 -2.54 -0.28 -18.38
C ASN A 340 -3.90 -0.83 -18.85
N PHE A 341 -4.79 -1.19 -17.92
CA PHE A 341 -6.13 -1.67 -18.27
C PHE A 341 -6.95 -0.63 -19.03
N GLN A 342 -6.88 0.64 -18.60
CA GLN A 342 -7.66 1.73 -19.18
C GLN A 342 -7.13 2.20 -20.54
N THR A 343 -5.83 2.08 -20.80
CA THR A 343 -5.21 2.39 -22.10
C THR A 343 -5.10 1.18 -23.02
N ASN A 344 -5.70 0.04 -22.65
CA ASN A 344 -5.68 -1.20 -23.41
C ASN A 344 -4.26 -1.77 -23.67
N ARG A 345 -3.31 -1.49 -22.78
CA ARG A 345 -1.95 -2.05 -22.76
C ARG A 345 -1.94 -3.43 -22.09
N ILE A 346 -2.71 -4.36 -22.63
CA ILE A 346 -3.06 -5.61 -21.93
C ILE A 346 -1.88 -6.59 -21.80
N ASP A 347 -0.95 -6.59 -22.76
CA ASP A 347 0.27 -7.41 -22.64
C ASP A 347 1.16 -6.95 -21.48
N ASP A 348 1.28 -5.64 -21.29
CA ASP A 348 2.05 -5.06 -20.18
C ASP A 348 1.32 -5.27 -18.83
N LEU A 349 -0.02 -5.21 -18.81
CA LEU A 349 -0.82 -5.58 -17.63
C LEU A 349 -0.60 -7.04 -17.22
N LEU A 350 -0.64 -7.98 -18.17
CA LEU A 350 -0.37 -9.39 -17.89
C LEU A 350 1.03 -9.59 -17.33
N ALA A 351 2.06 -9.03 -17.98
CA ALA A 351 3.44 -9.14 -17.51
C ALA A 351 3.62 -8.59 -16.08
N LEU A 352 2.99 -7.44 -15.77
CA LEU A 352 3.06 -6.82 -14.46
C LEU A 352 2.34 -7.63 -13.37
N THR A 353 1.15 -8.15 -13.67
CA THR A 353 0.36 -8.94 -12.72
C THR A 353 0.96 -10.33 -12.51
N GLU A 354 1.45 -10.99 -13.56
CA GLU A 354 2.22 -12.24 -13.45
C GLU A 354 3.47 -12.06 -12.58
N TYR A 355 4.22 -10.97 -12.79
CA TYR A 355 5.35 -10.63 -11.94
C TYR A 355 4.93 -10.45 -10.47
N ALA A 356 3.87 -9.69 -10.23
CA ALA A 356 3.35 -9.46 -8.89
C ALA A 356 2.92 -10.76 -8.20
N LEU A 357 2.27 -11.68 -8.92
CA LEU A 357 1.86 -13.00 -8.43
C LEU A 357 3.05 -13.93 -8.18
N GLN A 358 4.10 -13.87 -9.01
CA GLN A 358 5.35 -14.58 -8.75
C GLN A 358 6.03 -14.08 -7.47
N ARG A 359 5.95 -12.78 -7.17
CA ARG A 359 6.47 -12.18 -5.93
C ARG A 359 5.55 -12.41 -4.72
N THR A 360 4.25 -12.41 -4.93
CA THR A 360 3.20 -12.46 -3.90
C THR A 360 1.98 -13.19 -4.44
N GLU A 361 2.01 -14.53 -4.37
CA GLU A 361 0.92 -15.39 -4.86
C GLU A 361 -0.42 -15.13 -4.15
N MET A 362 -0.38 -14.53 -2.95
CA MET A 362 -1.54 -14.30 -2.10
C MET A 362 -1.99 -12.84 -2.11
N SER A 363 -1.72 -12.07 -3.17
CA SER A 363 -2.32 -10.74 -3.38
C SER A 363 -3.60 -10.88 -4.17
N GLU A 364 -4.73 -10.58 -3.53
CA GLU A 364 -6.04 -10.54 -4.18
C GLU A 364 -6.13 -9.47 -5.26
N GLU A 365 -5.43 -8.35 -5.11
CA GLU A 365 -5.42 -7.28 -6.10
C GLU A 365 -4.70 -7.73 -7.38
N ALA A 366 -3.56 -8.43 -7.24
CA ALA A 366 -2.85 -8.97 -8.40
C ALA A 366 -3.69 -10.02 -9.15
N TRP A 367 -4.41 -10.90 -8.44
CA TRP A 367 -5.35 -11.84 -9.08
C TRP A 367 -6.52 -11.12 -9.74
N LEU A 368 -7.10 -10.10 -9.09
CA LEU A 368 -8.18 -9.29 -9.66
C LEU A 368 -7.76 -8.68 -11.01
N TRP A 369 -6.60 -8.03 -11.04
CA TRP A 369 -6.10 -7.34 -12.22
C TRP A 369 -5.60 -8.30 -13.31
N HIS A 370 -5.03 -9.46 -12.93
CA HIS A 370 -4.71 -10.51 -13.90
C HIS A 370 -5.99 -11.04 -14.57
N GLY A 371 -7.07 -11.28 -13.81
CA GLY A 371 -8.35 -11.70 -14.37
C GLY A 371 -8.97 -10.65 -15.31
N TRP A 372 -8.87 -9.37 -14.98
CA TRP A 372 -9.27 -8.29 -15.89
C TRP A 372 -8.46 -8.26 -17.19
N ALA A 373 -7.17 -8.59 -17.12
CA ALA A 373 -6.31 -8.69 -18.28
C ALA A 373 -6.70 -9.89 -19.17
N LEU A 374 -6.93 -11.07 -18.57
CA LEU A 374 -7.41 -12.27 -19.28
C LEU A 374 -8.76 -12.02 -19.96
N TYR A 375 -9.68 -11.36 -19.26
CA TYR A 375 -10.98 -10.98 -19.82
C TYR A 375 -10.81 -10.11 -21.08
N ARG A 376 -9.93 -9.09 -21.04
CA ARG A 376 -9.62 -8.25 -22.20
C ARG A 376 -8.95 -9.01 -23.35
N LYS A 377 -8.19 -10.07 -23.05
CA LYS A 377 -7.64 -11.00 -24.04
C LYS A 377 -8.67 -11.99 -24.62
N GLY A 378 -9.89 -12.01 -24.07
CA GLY A 378 -10.96 -12.92 -24.48
C GLY A 378 -11.00 -14.25 -23.73
N ASP A 379 -10.13 -14.45 -22.75
CA ASP A 379 -10.17 -15.62 -21.86
C ASP A 379 -11.06 -15.33 -20.64
N THR A 380 -12.37 -15.43 -20.85
CA THR A 380 -13.35 -15.23 -19.77
C THR A 380 -13.31 -16.35 -18.74
N THR A 381 -12.93 -17.57 -19.11
CA THR A 381 -12.86 -18.71 -18.19
C THR A 381 -11.73 -18.51 -17.19
N GLY A 382 -10.52 -18.19 -17.68
CA GLY A 382 -9.39 -17.87 -16.81
C GLY A 382 -9.65 -16.65 -15.93
N ALA A 383 -10.29 -15.60 -16.47
CA ALA A 383 -10.68 -14.43 -15.67
C ALA A 383 -11.57 -14.78 -14.47
N ILE A 384 -12.57 -15.66 -14.68
CA ILE A 384 -13.45 -16.13 -13.61
C ILE A 384 -12.67 -16.93 -12.56
N GLU A 385 -11.73 -17.78 -12.98
CA GLU A 385 -10.87 -18.54 -12.06
C GLU A 385 -10.04 -17.60 -11.17
N ASP A 386 -9.45 -16.56 -11.76
CA ASP A 386 -8.65 -15.58 -11.03
C ASP A 386 -9.48 -14.72 -10.06
N TRP A 387 -10.66 -14.27 -10.48
CA TRP A 387 -11.53 -13.50 -9.59
C TRP A 387 -12.04 -14.33 -8.41
N ARG A 388 -12.30 -15.64 -8.63
CA ARG A 388 -12.57 -16.57 -7.53
C ARG A 388 -11.36 -16.78 -6.64
N LYS A 389 -10.16 -16.81 -7.21
CA LYS A 389 -8.92 -16.88 -6.44
C LYS A 389 -8.75 -15.64 -5.57
N ALA A 390 -8.98 -14.45 -6.09
CA ALA A 390 -9.01 -13.20 -5.32
C ALA A 390 -10.01 -13.27 -4.15
N LEU A 391 -11.24 -13.75 -4.40
CA LEU A 391 -12.24 -13.94 -3.34
C LEU A 391 -11.86 -14.98 -2.28
N SER A 392 -11.13 -16.03 -2.67
CA SER A 392 -10.65 -17.04 -1.72
C SER A 392 -9.59 -16.47 -0.76
N ILE A 393 -8.85 -15.45 -1.19
CA ILE A 393 -7.85 -14.74 -0.40
C ILE A 393 -8.53 -13.70 0.49
N ARG A 394 -9.45 -12.91 -0.09
CA ARG A 394 -10.23 -11.91 0.61
C ARG A 394 -11.74 -12.18 0.42
N PRO A 395 -12.35 -12.96 1.33
CA PRO A 395 -13.78 -13.20 1.29
C PRO A 395 -14.57 -11.89 1.36
N GLY A 396 -15.51 -11.70 0.44
CA GLY A 396 -16.27 -10.46 0.34
C GLY A 396 -15.55 -9.32 -0.37
N TYR A 397 -14.42 -9.57 -1.06
CA TYR A 397 -13.75 -8.55 -1.85
C TYR A 397 -14.67 -8.01 -2.95
N GLU A 398 -15.17 -6.79 -2.75
CA GLU A 398 -16.23 -6.19 -3.57
C GLU A 398 -15.84 -6.08 -5.05
N ASP A 399 -14.58 -5.77 -5.36
CA ASP A 399 -14.11 -5.64 -6.74
C ASP A 399 -14.14 -6.98 -7.49
N ALA A 400 -13.77 -8.08 -6.82
CA ALA A 400 -13.82 -9.42 -7.40
C ALA A 400 -15.28 -9.93 -7.52
N LEU A 401 -16.14 -9.62 -6.55
CA LEU A 401 -17.58 -9.88 -6.66
C LEU A 401 -18.20 -9.12 -7.83
N TYR A 402 -17.82 -7.85 -8.01
CA TYR A 402 -18.25 -7.04 -9.13
C TYR A 402 -17.79 -7.64 -10.46
N ALA A 403 -16.53 -8.05 -10.58
CA ALA A 403 -15.99 -8.63 -11.81
C ALA A 403 -16.69 -9.93 -12.20
N LEU A 404 -16.98 -10.82 -11.24
CA LEU A 404 -17.76 -12.03 -11.48
C LEU A 404 -19.20 -11.72 -11.90
N ASN A 405 -19.87 -10.80 -11.21
CA ASN A 405 -21.23 -10.38 -11.56
C ASN A 405 -21.29 -9.72 -12.95
N PHE A 406 -20.27 -8.95 -13.30
CA PHE A 406 -20.14 -8.29 -14.60
C PHE A 406 -20.18 -9.29 -15.77
N VAL A 407 -19.63 -10.49 -15.59
CA VAL A 407 -19.69 -11.59 -16.58
C VAL A 407 -20.79 -12.62 -16.32
N GLY A 408 -21.67 -12.38 -15.33
CA GLY A 408 -22.75 -13.29 -14.95
C GLY A 408 -22.29 -14.58 -14.26
N ALA A 409 -21.09 -14.59 -13.68
CA ALA A 409 -20.56 -15.72 -12.92
C ALA A 409 -20.91 -15.63 -11.43
N MET A 410 -21.13 -16.79 -10.80
CA MET A 410 -21.31 -16.88 -9.35
C MET A 410 -19.94 -16.90 -8.63
N PRO A 411 -19.86 -16.32 -7.41
CA PRO A 411 -18.71 -16.40 -6.51
C PRO A 411 -18.15 -17.81 -6.33
#